data_AF-A0A1V4V599-F1
#
_entry.id   AF-A0A1V4V599-F1
#
_cell.length_a   1.000
_cell.length_b   1.000
_cell.length_c   1.000
_cell.angle_alpha   90.00
_cell.angle_beta   90.00
_cell.angle_gamma   90.00
#
_symmetry.space_group_name_H-M   'P 1'
#
loop_
_entity.id
_entity.type
_entity.pdbx_description
1 polymer ?
#
loop_
_entity_poly.entity_id
_entity_poly.type
_entity_poly.pdbx_seq_one_letter_code
_entity_poly.pdbx_strand_id
1 'polypeptide(L)'
;MEKDSVKYIKYLADLVLLLIGLGIIFIVLAAVVFFSPWTAKILERAMAYDFRFFIELAVFATVAVIILGLSVLTVYSRNIVHAALYLIGSFAGVAALYVLLNATFIGVAQVLVYIGAIGVLILFAVMLTRKTLTEESND
;
A
#
# COMPACT_ATOMS: atom_id res chain seq x y z
N MET A 1 -52.98 -43.87 12.44
CA MET A 1 -52.08 -43.34 13.48
C MET A 1 -50.67 -43.91 13.37
N GLU A 2 -50.47 -45.23 13.17
CA GLU A 2 -49.11 -45.80 13.09
C GLU A 2 -48.31 -45.43 11.83
N LYS A 3 -48.99 -45.23 10.68
CA LYS A 3 -48.34 -44.86 9.41
C LYS A 3 -47.63 -43.50 9.44
N ASP A 4 -48.07 -42.58 10.30
CA ASP A 4 -47.50 -41.23 10.41
C ASP A 4 -46.18 -41.27 11.18
N SER A 5 -46.11 -42.03 12.28
CA SER A 5 -44.89 -42.21 13.09
C SER A 5 -43.73 -42.80 12.27
N VAL A 6 -44.00 -43.76 11.39
CA VAL A 6 -42.98 -44.34 10.49
C VAL A 6 -42.44 -43.32 9.50
N LYS A 7 -43.27 -42.35 9.08
CA LYS A 7 -42.87 -41.28 8.16
C LYS A 7 -41.89 -40.31 8.82
N TYR A 8 -42.14 -39.93 10.09
CA TYR A 8 -41.21 -39.09 10.85
C TYR A 8 -39.88 -39.77 11.14
N ILE A 9 -39.90 -41.07 11.48
CA ILE A 9 -38.67 -41.83 11.70
C ILE A 9 -37.82 -41.87 10.42
N LYS A 10 -38.45 -42.01 9.24
CA LYS A 10 -37.74 -41.93 7.96
C LYS A 10 -37.15 -40.55 7.69
N TYR A 11 -37.88 -39.46 7.96
CA TYR A 11 -37.34 -38.10 7.82
C TYR A 11 -36.18 -37.83 8.79
N LEU A 12 -36.27 -38.33 10.02
CA LEU A 12 -35.21 -38.20 11.02
C LEU A 12 -33.96 -38.99 10.60
N ALA A 13 -34.14 -40.21 10.07
CA ALA A 13 -33.05 -41.01 9.56
C ALA A 13 -32.36 -40.35 8.35
N ASP A 14 -33.14 -39.80 7.41
CA ASP A 14 -32.61 -39.10 6.23
C ASP A 14 -31.87 -37.80 6.62
N LEU A 15 -32.39 -37.07 7.62
CA LEU A 15 -31.74 -35.89 8.19
C LEU A 15 -30.39 -36.24 8.84
N VAL A 16 -30.34 -37.30 9.66
CA VAL A 16 -29.09 -37.78 10.27
C VAL A 16 -28.10 -38.23 9.21
N LEU A 17 -28.58 -38.90 8.16
CA LEU A 17 -27.76 -39.38 7.05
C LEU A 17 -27.16 -38.21 6.25
N LEU A 18 -27.94 -37.16 6.01
CA LEU A 18 -27.44 -35.92 5.39
C LEU A 18 -26.44 -35.16 6.25
N LEU A 19 -26.65 -35.10 7.57
CA LEU A 19 -25.70 -34.46 8.50
C LEU A 19 -24.35 -35.19 8.54
N ILE A 20 -24.37 -36.53 8.56
CA ILE A 20 -23.16 -37.34 8.48
C ILE A 20 -22.46 -37.13 7.13
N GLY A 21 -23.22 -37.15 6.02
CA GLY A 21 -22.67 -36.89 4.68
C GLY A 21 -21.99 -35.54 4.56
N LEU A 22 -22.61 -34.47 5.08
CA LEU A 22 -22.05 -33.12 5.09
C LEU A 22 -20.80 -33.03 5.96
N GLY A 23 -20.78 -33.71 7.11
CA GLY A 23 -19.61 -33.81 7.98
C GLY A 23 -18.41 -34.47 7.29
N ILE A 24 -18.65 -35.57 6.57
CA ILE A 24 -17.60 -36.27 5.80
C ILE A 24 -17.03 -35.37 4.71
N ILE A 25 -17.89 -34.65 3.98
CA ILE A 25 -17.45 -33.70 2.94
C ILE A 25 -16.56 -32.62 3.54
N PHE A 26 -16.94 -32.07 4.69
CA PHE A 26 -16.17 -31.03 5.37
C PHE A 26 -14.81 -31.54 5.85
N ILE A 27 -14.75 -32.77 6.37
CA ILE A 27 -13.51 -33.42 6.81
C ILE A 27 -12.58 -33.68 5.62
N VAL A 28 -13.10 -34.20 4.51
CA VAL A 28 -12.31 -34.47 3.29
C VAL A 28 -11.77 -33.17 2.70
N LEU A 29 -12.60 -32.12 2.64
CA LEU A 29 -12.18 -30.80 2.18
C LEU A 29 -11.08 -30.22 3.08
N ALA A 30 -11.25 -30.32 4.40
CA ALA A 30 -10.24 -29.87 5.36
C ALA A 30 -8.92 -30.63 5.18
N ALA A 31 -8.96 -31.95 4.95
CA ALA A 31 -7.77 -32.74 4.68
C ALA A 31 -7.08 -32.34 3.37
N VAL A 32 -7.83 -32.10 2.29
CA VAL A 32 -7.30 -31.64 1.00
C VAL A 32 -6.66 -30.26 1.12
N VAL A 33 -7.28 -29.35 1.87
CA VAL A 33 -6.70 -28.02 2.13
C VAL A 33 -5.45 -28.17 2.99
N PHE A 34 -5.49 -28.97 4.05
CA PHE A 34 -4.36 -29.14 4.97
C PHE A 34 -3.14 -29.78 4.31
N PHE A 35 -3.35 -30.77 3.45
CA PHE A 35 -2.29 -31.43 2.68
C PHE A 35 -1.87 -30.65 1.43
N SER A 36 -2.57 -29.56 1.11
CA SER A 36 -2.22 -28.74 -0.03
C SER A 36 -0.96 -27.91 0.25
N PRO A 37 0.01 -27.91 -0.68
CA PRO A 37 1.25 -27.13 -0.53
C PRO A 37 1.02 -25.62 -0.42
N TRP A 38 -0.16 -25.09 -0.80
CA TRP A 38 -0.48 -23.68 -0.56
C TRP A 38 -0.67 -23.36 0.93
N THR A 39 -1.12 -24.33 1.74
CA THR A 39 -1.43 -24.10 3.16
C THR A 39 -0.16 -23.90 3.97
N ALA A 40 0.87 -24.71 3.68
CA ALA A 40 2.21 -24.50 4.20
C ALA A 40 2.80 -23.16 3.73
N LYS A 41 2.68 -22.82 2.43
CA LYS A 41 3.14 -21.51 1.91
C LYS A 41 2.48 -20.31 2.58
N ILE A 42 1.19 -20.39 2.89
CA ILE A 42 0.47 -19.31 3.57
C ILE A 42 0.93 -19.21 5.02
N LEU A 43 1.10 -20.34 5.71
CA LEU A 43 1.58 -20.38 7.08
C LEU A 43 3.03 -19.88 7.20
N GLU A 44 3.90 -20.23 6.26
CA GLU A 44 5.26 -19.70 6.15
C GLU A 44 5.26 -18.20 5.88
N ARG A 45 4.40 -17.70 4.98
CA ARG A 45 4.25 -16.27 4.73
C ARG A 45 3.68 -15.52 5.93
N ALA A 46 2.75 -16.13 6.66
CA ALA A 46 2.18 -15.58 7.89
C ALA A 46 3.21 -15.52 9.01
N MET A 47 4.02 -16.56 9.19
CA MET A 47 5.14 -16.60 10.16
C MET A 47 6.34 -15.75 9.73
N ALA A 48 6.46 -15.40 8.44
CA ALA A 48 7.50 -14.50 7.93
C ALA A 48 7.24 -13.01 8.24
N TYR A 49 6.05 -12.65 8.74
CA TYR A 49 5.77 -11.32 9.27
C TYR A 49 6.42 -11.14 10.65
N ASP A 50 7.71 -10.85 10.64
CA ASP A 50 8.50 -10.51 11.83
C ASP A 50 8.27 -9.04 12.26
N PHE A 51 8.69 -8.68 13.48
CA PHE A 51 8.69 -7.30 14.01
C PHE A 51 9.34 -6.30 13.05
N ARG A 52 10.36 -6.74 12.30
CA ARG A 52 11.00 -5.95 11.24
C ARG A 52 10.03 -5.46 10.18
N PHE A 53 9.06 -6.29 9.77
CA PHE A 53 8.06 -5.89 8.77
C PHE A 53 7.20 -4.71 9.26
N PHE A 54 6.81 -4.72 10.54
CA PHE A 54 6.03 -3.63 11.12
C PHE A 54 6.83 -2.32 11.15
N ILE A 55 8.13 -2.38 11.44
CA ILE A 55 9.01 -1.19 11.38
C ILE A 55 9.10 -0.67 9.95
N GLU A 56 9.41 -1.53 8.98
CA GLU A 56 9.53 -1.14 7.57
C GLU A 56 8.23 -0.51 7.05
N LEU A 57 7.08 -1.10 7.40
CA LEU A 57 5.76 -0.58 7.06
C LEU A 57 5.50 0.78 7.72
N ALA A 58 5.84 0.95 9.00
CA ALA A 58 5.66 2.21 9.71
C ALA A 58 6.53 3.35 9.11
N VAL A 59 7.79 3.06 8.78
CA VAL A 59 8.68 4.02 8.12
C VAL A 59 8.16 4.36 6.73
N PHE A 60 7.77 3.36 5.94
CA PHE A 60 7.18 3.56 4.61
C PHE A 60 5.93 4.44 4.69
N ALA A 61 4.99 4.12 5.58
CA ALA A 61 3.74 4.87 5.75
C ALA A 61 4.00 6.32 6.15
N THR A 62 4.95 6.54 7.05
CA THR A 62 5.34 7.89 7.49
C THR A 62 5.91 8.70 6.33
N VAL A 63 6.85 8.14 5.57
CA VAL A 63 7.44 8.80 4.39
C VAL A 63 6.36 9.06 3.33
N ALA A 64 5.47 8.11 3.08
CA ALA A 64 4.38 8.26 2.11
C ALA A 64 3.43 9.40 2.48
N VAL A 65 3.02 9.50 3.75
CA VAL A 65 2.18 10.61 4.24
C VAL A 65 2.88 11.95 4.07
N ILE A 66 4.19 12.03 4.37
CA ILE A 66 4.98 13.26 4.16
C ILE A 66 5.00 13.65 2.69
N ILE A 67 5.24 12.71 1.77
CA ILE A 67 5.26 12.97 0.32
C ILE A 67 3.90 13.50 -0.15
N LEU A 68 2.81 12.84 0.26
CA LEU A 68 1.45 13.26 -0.09
C LEU A 68 1.16 14.65 0.46
N GLY A 69 1.53 14.92 1.72
CA GLY A 69 1.41 16.24 2.33
C GLY A 69 2.15 17.30 1.51
N LEU A 70 3.44 17.09 1.22
CA LEU A 70 4.25 18.02 0.43
C LEU A 70 3.69 18.22 -0.99
N SER A 71 3.18 17.17 -1.63
CA SER A 71 2.55 17.25 -2.95
C SER A 71 1.28 18.11 -2.91
N VAL A 72 0.43 17.94 -1.89
CA VAL A 72 -0.76 18.77 -1.70
C VAL A 72 -0.38 20.23 -1.42
N LEU A 73 0.60 20.46 -0.53
CA LEU A 73 1.10 21.81 -0.23
C LEU A 73 1.72 22.49 -1.46
N THR A 74 2.34 21.73 -2.36
CA THR A 74 2.90 22.24 -3.61
C THR A 74 1.81 22.87 -4.48
N VAL A 75 0.67 22.19 -4.64
CA VAL A 75 -0.45 22.67 -5.48
C VAL A 75 -1.24 23.78 -4.79
N TYR A 76 -1.37 23.72 -3.46
CA TYR A 76 -2.17 24.68 -2.70
C TYR A 76 -1.41 25.97 -2.32
N SER A 77 -0.09 25.98 -2.43
CA SER A 77 0.73 27.14 -2.07
C SER A 77 0.50 28.30 -3.04
N ARG A 78 0.09 29.46 -2.49
CA ARG A 78 -0.04 30.71 -3.26
C ARG A 78 1.29 31.32 -3.68
N ASN A 79 2.37 31.03 -2.93
CA ASN A 79 3.70 31.51 -3.28
C ASN A 79 4.43 30.44 -4.10
N ILE A 80 4.76 30.79 -5.34
CA ILE A 80 5.40 29.90 -6.30
C ILE A 80 6.78 29.39 -5.85
N VAL A 81 7.51 30.17 -5.05
CA VAL A 81 8.79 29.74 -4.45
C VAL A 81 8.54 28.66 -3.40
N HIS A 82 7.53 28.84 -2.55
CA HIS A 82 7.18 27.84 -1.54
C HIS A 82 6.66 26.56 -2.21
N ALA A 83 5.86 26.70 -3.27
CA ALA A 83 5.41 25.57 -4.08
C ALA A 83 6.61 24.76 -4.63
N ALA A 84 7.61 25.44 -5.20
CA ALA A 84 8.81 24.79 -5.71
C ALA A 84 9.63 24.09 -4.59
N LEU A 85 9.72 24.67 -3.40
CA LEU A 85 10.38 24.03 -2.26
C LEU A 85 9.64 22.77 -1.78
N TYR A 86 8.31 22.81 -1.70
CA TYR A 86 7.50 21.64 -1.35
C TYR A 86 7.63 20.53 -2.41
N LEU A 87 7.70 20.90 -3.69
CA LEU A 87 7.94 19.95 -4.78
C LEU A 87 9.28 19.24 -4.61
N ILE A 88 10.36 19.97 -4.37
CA ILE A 88 11.69 19.40 -4.12
C ILE A 88 11.67 18.50 -2.88
N GLY A 89 10.99 18.92 -1.82
CA GLY A 89 10.78 18.10 -0.63
C GLY A 89 10.08 16.77 -0.95
N SER A 90 9.07 16.79 -1.83
CA SER A 90 8.38 15.56 -2.27
C SER A 90 9.32 14.62 -3.02
N PHE A 91 10.22 15.15 -3.88
CA PHE A 91 11.24 14.36 -4.57
C PHE A 91 12.29 13.78 -3.62
N ALA A 92 12.65 14.50 -2.55
CA ALA A 92 13.50 13.97 -1.49
C ALA A 92 12.83 12.80 -0.75
N GLY A 93 11.53 12.89 -0.47
CA GLY A 93 10.77 11.77 0.07
C GLY A 93 10.77 10.55 -0.87
N VAL A 94 10.59 10.76 -2.18
CA VAL A 94 10.69 9.66 -3.17
C VAL A 94 12.08 9.03 -3.20
N ALA A 95 13.15 9.81 -3.06
CA ALA A 95 14.50 9.26 -2.93
C ALA A 95 14.65 8.38 -1.68
N ALA A 96 14.05 8.79 -0.55
CA ALA A 96 14.00 7.97 0.65
C ALA A 96 13.22 6.66 0.43
N LEU A 97 12.11 6.68 -0.32
CA LEU A 97 11.39 5.45 -0.69
C LEU A 97 12.26 4.50 -1.53
N TYR A 98 13.06 5.01 -2.46
CA TYR A 98 13.98 4.16 -3.22
C TYR A 98 15.03 3.50 -2.33
N VAL A 99 15.54 4.20 -1.31
CA VAL A 99 16.47 3.61 -0.33
C VAL A 99 15.77 2.53 0.49
N LEU A 100 14.52 2.75 0.93
CA LEU A 100 13.71 1.74 1.63
C LEU A 100 13.48 0.49 0.78
N LEU A 101 13.31 0.66 -0.53
CA LEU A 101 13.12 -0.43 -1.50
C LEU A 101 14.44 -1.13 -1.89
N ASN A 102 15.55 -0.83 -1.20
CA ASN A 102 16.90 -1.33 -1.55
C ASN A 102 17.36 -0.93 -2.98
N ALA A 103 16.76 0.11 -3.56
CA ALA A 103 17.09 0.63 -4.89
C ALA A 103 18.05 1.82 -4.80
N THR A 104 19.20 1.65 -4.16
CA THR A 104 20.14 2.73 -3.81
C THR A 104 20.63 3.52 -5.03
N PHE A 105 20.94 2.85 -6.14
CA PHE A 105 21.36 3.53 -7.38
C PHE A 105 20.29 4.49 -7.91
N ILE A 106 19.03 4.03 -7.96
CA ILE A 106 17.89 4.84 -8.39
C ILE A 106 17.63 5.98 -7.39
N GLY A 107 17.79 5.72 -6.08
CA GLY A 107 17.69 6.75 -5.05
C GLY A 107 18.71 7.88 -5.22
N VAL A 108 19.98 7.54 -5.49
CA VAL A 108 21.02 8.54 -5.77
C VAL A 108 20.75 9.28 -7.08
N ALA A 109 20.35 8.56 -8.14
CA ALA A 109 19.96 9.18 -9.41
C ALA A 109 18.79 10.16 -9.24
N GLN A 110 17.81 9.83 -8.38
CA GLN A 110 16.67 10.69 -8.04
C GLN A 110 17.16 12.02 -7.44
N VAL A 111 18.09 11.96 -6.49
CA VAL A 111 18.66 13.16 -5.87
C VAL A 111 19.43 13.98 -6.90
N LEU A 112 20.31 13.35 -7.69
CA LEU A 112 21.15 14.08 -8.65
C LEU A 112 20.32 14.74 -9.76
N VAL A 113 19.36 14.02 -10.33
CA VAL A 113 18.59 14.49 -11.49
C VAL A 113 17.41 15.35 -11.08
N TYR A 114 16.55 14.89 -10.17
CA TYR A 114 15.32 15.61 -9.85
C TYR A 114 15.51 16.71 -8.82
N ILE A 115 16.33 16.49 -7.79
CA ILE A 115 16.61 17.53 -6.79
C ILE A 115 17.71 18.46 -7.30
N GLY A 116 18.81 17.89 -7.81
CA GLY A 116 19.99 18.62 -8.25
C GLY A 116 19.81 19.40 -9.55
N ALA A 117 19.42 18.73 -10.63
CA ALA A 117 19.31 19.39 -11.94
C ALA A 117 17.93 20.06 -12.14
N ILE A 118 16.86 19.27 -12.15
CA ILE A 118 15.50 19.74 -12.50
C ILE A 118 14.97 20.67 -11.41
N GLY A 119 15.09 20.32 -10.13
CA GLY A 119 14.60 21.11 -9.00
C GLY A 119 15.26 22.48 -8.92
N VAL A 120 16.58 22.55 -9.06
CA VAL A 120 17.33 23.81 -9.09
C VAL A 120 16.94 24.64 -10.31
N LEU A 121 16.79 24.03 -11.50
CA LEU A 121 16.32 24.72 -12.71
C LEU A 121 14.93 25.35 -12.49
N ILE A 122 14.00 24.62 -11.89
CA ILE A 122 12.66 25.12 -11.57
C ILE A 122 12.76 26.30 -10.60
N LEU A 123 13.56 26.20 -9.54
CA LEU A 123 13.74 27.31 -8.58
C LEU A 123 14.26 28.57 -9.27
N PHE A 124 15.29 28.44 -10.11
CA PHE A 124 15.82 29.58 -10.87
C PHE A 124 14.77 30.18 -11.81
N ALA A 125 14.07 29.36 -12.60
CA ALA A 125 13.05 29.81 -13.54
C ALA A 125 11.91 30.56 -12.82
N VAL A 126 11.44 30.01 -11.71
CA VAL A 126 10.38 30.61 -10.88
C VAL A 126 10.82 31.94 -10.29
N MET A 127 12.04 32.02 -9.75
CA MET A 127 12.57 33.26 -9.17
C MET A 127 12.73 34.35 -10.22
N LEU A 128 13.18 34.00 -11.43
CA LEU A 128 13.34 34.96 -12.53
C LEU A 128 11.98 35.48 -13.01
N THR A 129 11.02 34.58 -13.27
CA THR A 129 9.67 34.92 -13.74
C THR A 129 8.92 35.83 -12.77
N ARG A 130 9.11 35.63 -11.45
CA ARG A 130 8.47 36.51 -10.45
C ARG A 130 8.99 37.95 -10.52
N LYS A 131 10.30 38.14 -10.75
CA LYS A 131 10.90 39.48 -10.81
C LYS A 131 10.36 40.25 -12.01
N THR A 132 10.31 39.62 -13.19
CA THR A 132 9.83 40.27 -14.41
C THR A 132 8.38 40.74 -14.31
N LEU A 133 7.49 39.92 -13.73
CA LEU A 133 6.08 40.31 -13.53
C LEU A 133 5.88 41.47 -12.56
N THR A 134 6.83 41.68 -11.63
CA THR A 134 6.74 42.75 -10.62
C THR A 134 7.26 44.08 -11.18
N GLU A 135 8.23 44.03 -12.11
CA GLU A 135 8.78 45.22 -12.79
C GLU A 135 7.74 45.80 -13.78
N GLU A 136 7.05 44.96 -14.54
CA GLU A 136 6.06 45.37 -15.54
C GLU A 136 4.79 46.01 -14.93
N SER A 137 4.47 45.74 -13.66
CA SER A 137 3.33 46.35 -12.97
C SER A 137 3.61 47.73 -12.34
N ASN A 138 4.89 48.12 -12.30
CA ASN A 138 5.34 49.39 -11.68
C ASN A 138 5.64 50.50 -12.70
N ASP A 139 5.51 50.21 -14.00
CA ASP A 139 5.51 51.16 -15.11
C ASP A 139 4.08 51.39 -15.62
#